data_AF-A0A0K2RJA3-F1
#
_entry.id   AF-A0A0K2RJA3-F1
#
_cell.length_a   1.000
_cell.length_b   1.000
_cell.length_c   1.000
_cell.angle_alpha   90.00
_cell.angle_beta   90.00
_cell.angle_gamma   90.00
#
_symmetry.space_group_name_H-M   'P 1'
#
loop_
_entity.id
_entity.type
_entity.pdbx_description
1 polymer ?
#
loop_
_entity_poly.entity_id
_entity_poly.type
_entity_poly.pdbx_seq_one_letter_code
_entity_poly.pdbx_strand_id
1 'polypeptide(L)'
;MIVTLTANPSLDRTVELPAPLARGEVQRAVAVHQHSGGKGVNVSRALVASAWTPLLSCRAGIPILSSPDCSTTASPTRRFPSARRCGAM
;
A
#
# COMPACT_ATOMS: atom_id res chain seq x y z
N MET A 1 6.89 -10.80 14.16
CA MET A 1 5.61 -10.35 13.56
C MET A 1 5.80 -8.89 13.14
N ILE A 2 5.64 -8.56 11.85
CA ILE A 2 5.78 -7.17 11.35
C ILE A 2 4.42 -6.70 10.83
N VAL A 3 3.95 -5.56 11.33
CA VAL A 3 2.70 -4.92 10.90
C VAL A 3 3.04 -3.55 10.34
N THR A 4 2.45 -3.21 9.19
CA THR A 4 2.58 -1.88 8.58
C THR A 4 1.22 -1.20 8.51
N LEU A 5 1.20 0.12 8.66
CA LEU A 5 -0.02 0.93 8.61
C LEU A 5 0.13 2.04 7.57
N THR A 6 -0.89 2.18 6.71
CA THR A 6 -1.03 3.34 5.82
C THR A 6 -2.38 4.00 6.06
N ALA A 7 -2.38 5.09 6.83
CA ALA A 7 -3.58 5.86 7.15
C ALA A 7 -4.18 6.55 5.91
N ASN A 8 -3.30 7.03 5.02
CA ASN A 8 -3.66 7.67 3.77
C ASN A 8 -3.08 6.88 2.59
N PRO A 9 -3.73 5.78 2.16
CA PRO A 9 -3.27 5.03 0.99
C PRO A 9 -3.44 5.89 -0.27
N SER A 10 -2.60 5.64 -1.27
CA SER A 10 -2.67 6.31 -2.57
C SER A 10 -2.62 5.29 -3.71
N LEU A 11 -2.89 5.76 -4.93
CA LEU A 11 -2.58 5.03 -6.15
C LEU A 11 -1.58 5.87 -6.93
N ASP A 12 -0.32 5.45 -6.91
CA ASP A 12 0.77 6.16 -7.53
C ASP A 12 0.78 5.83 -9.03
N ARG A 13 0.89 6.86 -9.87
CA ARG A 13 1.00 6.75 -11.33
C ARG A 13 2.38 7.20 -11.77
N THR A 14 3.13 6.29 -12.34
CA THR A 14 4.41 6.61 -13.00
C THR A 14 4.14 6.78 -14.50
N VAL A 15 4.41 7.97 -15.02
CA VAL A 15 4.28 8.29 -16.44
C VAL A 15 5.65 8.27 -17.07
N GLU A 16 5.84 7.42 -18.08
CA GLU A 16 7.08 7.37 -18.86
C GLU A 16 7.02 8.37 -20.01
N LEU A 17 8.11 9.10 -20.19
CA LEU A 17 8.27 10.14 -21.20
C LEU A 17 9.42 9.75 -22.14
N PRO A 18 9.30 10.03 -23.46
CA PRO A 18 10.35 9.72 -24.42
C PRO A 18 11.57 10.64 -24.30
N ALA A 19 11.46 11.73 -23.54
CA ALA A 19 12.48 12.74 -23.32
C ALA A 19 12.34 13.33 -21.89
N PRO A 20 13.34 14.09 -21.39
CA PRO A 20 13.26 14.75 -20.08
C PRO A 20 12.06 15.70 -19.93
N LEU A 21 11.61 15.89 -18.69
CA LEU A 21 10.46 16.73 -18.36
C LEU A 21 10.72 18.22 -18.67
N ALA A 22 10.06 18.77 -19.69
CA ALA A 22 10.08 20.20 -20.04
C ALA A 22 8.90 20.98 -19.43
N ARG A 23 9.19 22.05 -18.67
CA ARG A 23 8.15 22.87 -18.03
C ARG A 23 7.43 23.74 -19.07
N GLY A 24 6.12 23.91 -18.91
CA GLY A 24 5.30 24.75 -19.79
C GLY A 24 4.86 24.06 -21.09
N GLU A 25 5.42 22.90 -21.40
CA GLU A 25 5.13 22.16 -22.63
C GLU A 25 4.18 20.97 -22.40
N VAL A 26 3.46 20.60 -23.46
CA VAL A 26 2.67 19.36 -23.48
C VAL A 26 3.59 18.18 -23.77
N GLN A 27 3.60 17.19 -22.88
CA GLN A 27 4.44 16.01 -23.00
C GLN A 27 3.61 14.75 -23.12
N ARG A 28 3.77 14.02 -24.23
CA ARG A 28 3.01 12.80 -24.50
C ARG A 28 3.64 11.62 -23.76
N ALA A 29 2.84 10.94 -22.95
CA ALA A 29 3.22 9.70 -22.30
C ALA A 29 3.45 8.59 -23.33
N VAL A 30 4.51 7.80 -23.15
CA VAL A 30 4.74 6.55 -23.90
C VAL A 30 4.25 5.32 -23.15
N ALA A 31 4.20 5.39 -21.82
CA ALA A 31 3.59 4.37 -20.96
C ALA A 31 3.09 5.00 -19.65
N VAL A 32 2.16 4.29 -18.99
CA VAL A 32 1.63 4.66 -17.67
C VAL A 32 1.55 3.40 -16.82
N HIS A 33 2.24 3.40 -15.67
CA HIS A 33 2.21 2.31 -14.70
C HIS A 33 1.48 2.75 -13.44
N GLN A 34 0.72 1.83 -12.85
CA GLN A 34 -0.03 2.08 -11.63
C GLN A 34 0.41 1.13 -10.52
N HIS A 35 0.66 1.70 -9.34
CA HIS A 35 1.04 0.94 -8.16
C HIS A 35 0.30 1.48 -6.92
N SER A 36 -0.03 0.59 -5.99
CA SER A 36 -0.53 1.01 -4.69
C SER A 36 0.55 1.79 -3.93
N GLY A 37 0.17 2.93 -3.38
CA GLY A 37 1.07 3.86 -2.73
C GLY A 37 0.76 4.05 -1.25
N GLY A 38 1.70 4.71 -0.58
CA GLY A 38 1.67 4.98 0.85
C GLY A 38 2.78 4.26 1.60
N LYS A 39 3.23 4.87 2.71
CA LYS A 39 4.47 4.45 3.38
C LYS A 39 4.42 3.00 3.87
N GLY A 40 3.35 2.59 4.54
CA GLY A 40 3.20 1.21 5.00
C GLY A 40 3.09 0.20 3.86
N VAL A 41 2.44 0.57 2.74
CA VAL A 41 2.38 -0.25 1.52
C VAL A 41 3.78 -0.44 0.95
N ASN A 42 4.55 0.64 0.78
CA ASN A 42 5.91 0.59 0.24
C ASN A 42 6.87 -0.22 1.13
N VAL A 43 6.77 -0.06 2.45
CA VAL A 43 7.55 -0.87 3.42
C VAL A 43 7.15 -2.35 3.33
N SER A 44 5.86 -2.66 3.22
CA SER A 44 5.40 -4.04 3.06
C SER A 44 5.94 -4.68 1.79
N ARG A 45 5.94 -3.93 0.68
CA ARG A 45 6.51 -4.39 -0.60
C ARG A 45 8.00 -4.70 -0.48
N ALA A 46 8.76 -3.83 0.18
CA ALA A 46 10.19 -4.04 0.42
C ALA A 46 10.46 -5.27 1.32
N LEU A 47 9.62 -5.46 2.34
CA LEU A 47 9.70 -6.63 3.22
C LEU A 47 9.42 -7.93 2.47
N VAL A 48 8.39 -7.96 1.62
CA VAL A 48 8.07 -9.12 0.75
C VAL A 48 9.23 -9.42 -0.20
N ALA A 49 9.80 -8.40 -0.85
CA ALA A 49 10.98 -8.56 -1.72
C ALA A 49 12.21 -9.09 -0.97
N SER A 50 12.25 -8.89 0.35
CA SER A 50 13.30 -9.39 1.24
C SER A 50 12.95 -10.75 1.89
N ALA A 51 11.93 -11.46 1.37
CA ALA A 51 11.43 -12.74 1.86
C ALA A 51 10.77 -12.72 3.26
N TRP A 52 10.20 -11.59 3.67
CA TRP A 52 9.38 -11.47 4.88
C TRP A 52 7.88 -11.47 4.55
N THR A 53 7.05 -11.88 5.51
CA THR A 53 5.58 -11.90 5.35
C THR A 53 4.91 -10.87 6.29
N PRO A 54 4.89 -9.57 5.94
CA PRO A 54 4.26 -8.54 6.77
C PRO A 54 2.73 -8.58 6.68
N LEU A 55 2.06 -8.09 7.73
CA LEU A 55 0.63 -7.79 7.71
C LEU A 55 0.43 -6.31 7.39
N LEU A 56 -0.25 -6.01 6.28
CA LEU A 56 -0.58 -4.64 5.87
C LEU A 56 -1.99 -4.23 6.32
N SER A 57 -2.09 -3.10 7.02
CA SER A 57 -3.36 -2.42 7.33
C SER A 57 -3.44 -1.08 6.61
N CYS A 58 -4.56 -0.80 5.96
CA CYS A 58 -4.79 0.44 5.22
C CYS A 58 -6.29 0.75 5.10
N ARG A 59 -6.63 2.02 4.89
CA ARG A 59 -8.02 2.47 4.74
C ARG A 59 -8.65 1.91 3.46
N ALA A 60 -9.85 1.33 3.57
CA ALA A 60 -10.62 0.89 2.41
C ALA A 60 -11.12 2.10 1.59
N GLY A 61 -11.11 1.99 0.26
CA GLY A 61 -11.65 3.02 -0.64
C GLY A 61 -10.84 3.28 -1.93
N ILE A 62 -9.64 2.69 -2.06
CA ILE A 62 -8.82 2.75 -3.26
C ILE A 62 -8.54 1.30 -3.69
N PRO A 63 -8.55 0.96 -4.99
CA PRO A 63 -8.22 -0.40 -5.47
C PRO A 63 -6.71 -0.65 -5.33
N ILE A 64 -6.28 -0.96 -4.11
CA ILE A 64 -4.87 -1.08 -3.70
C ILE A 64 -4.24 -2.46 -3.94
N LEU A 65 -5.04 -3.45 -4.35
CA LEU A 65 -4.65 -4.86 -4.36
C LEU A 65 -5.24 -5.58 -5.58
N SER A 66 -4.51 -5.56 -6.70
CA SER A 66 -4.75 -6.42 -7.87
C SER A 66 -3.51 -7.22 -8.29
N SER A 67 -2.53 -7.39 -7.39
CA SER A 67 -1.34 -8.21 -7.64
C SER A 67 -1.51 -9.64 -7.08
N PRO A 68 -1.20 -10.70 -7.87
CA PRO A 68 -1.42 -12.10 -7.48
C PRO A 68 -0.61 -12.57 -6.25
N ASP A 69 0.46 -11.86 -5.88
CA ASP A 69 1.34 -12.24 -4.76
C ASP A 69 0.87 -11.71 -3.40
N CYS A 70 -0.17 -10.86 -3.37
CA CYS A 70 -0.67 -10.29 -2.13
C CYS A 70 -1.88 -11.09 -1.66
N SER A 71 -1.66 -12.11 -0.83
CA SER A 71 -2.73 -12.84 -0.15
C SER A 71 -3.56 -11.83 0.65
N THR A 72 -4.72 -11.47 0.09
CA THR A 72 -5.64 -10.50 0.64
C THR A 72 -6.30 -11.15 1.85
N THR A 73 -5.68 -11.03 3.01
CA THR A 73 -6.46 -11.03 4.25
C THR A 73 -6.87 -9.59 4.50
N ALA A 74 -7.76 -9.06 3.65
CA ALA A 74 -8.63 -7.99 4.07
C ALA A 74 -9.37 -8.54 5.28
N SER A 75 -8.91 -8.20 6.48
CA SER A 75 -9.54 -8.67 7.72
C SER A 75 -11.01 -8.25 7.64
N PRO A 76 -11.96 -9.20 7.49
CA PRO A 76 -13.36 -8.87 7.64
C PRO A 76 -13.53 -8.79 9.15
N THR A 77 -13.23 -7.62 9.73
CA THR A 77 -13.52 -7.31 11.14
C THR A 77 -13.33 -8.54 12.05
N ARG A 78 -12.14 -9.17 12.03
CA ARG A 78 -11.87 -10.24 13.00
C ARG A 78 -11.81 -9.55 14.35
N ARG A 79 -12.94 -9.56 15.07
CA ARG A 79 -13.09 -9.07 16.44
C ARG A 79 -11.82 -9.43 17.19
N PHE A 80 -11.09 -8.41 17.63
CA PHE A 80 -10.06 -8.59 18.65
C PHE A 80 -10.70 -9.37 19.81
N PRO A 81 -10.20 -10.57 20.18
CA PRO A 81 -10.64 -11.21 21.40
C PRO A 81 -10.20 -10.29 22.54
N SER A 82 -11.19 -9.72 23.22
CA SER A 82 -11.13 -9.11 24.53
C SER A 82 -9.79 -8.48 24.94
N ALA A 83 -9.72 -7.15 24.83
CA ALA A 83 -8.96 -6.37 25.80
C ALA A 83 -9.37 -6.86 27.20
N ARG A 84 -8.50 -7.63 27.85
CA ARG A 84 -8.62 -7.89 29.28
C ARG A 84 -8.64 -6.51 29.92
N ARG A 85 -9.71 -6.21 30.66
CA ARG A 85 -9.76 -5.05 31.55
C ARG A 85 -8.50 -5.11 32.42
N CYS A 86 -7.54 -4.22 32.20
CA CYS A 86 -6.70 -3.80 33.29
C CYS A 86 -7.64 -3.16 34.31
N GLY A 87 -7.71 -3.78 35.49
CA GLY A 87 -8.51 -3.28 36.60
C GLY A 87 -8.08 -1.85 36.93
N ALA A 88 -9.06 -0.97 37.03
CA ALA A 88 -8.92 0.25 37.81
C ALA A 88 -8.99 -0.16 39.28
N MET A 89 -7.95 0.22 40.02
CA MET A 89 -7.99 0.38 41.47
C MET A 89 -8.64 1.73 41.77
#